data_AF-A0A7K4I6U4-F1
#
_entry.id   AF-A0A7K4I6U4-F1
#
_cell.length_a   1.000
_cell.length_b   1.000
_cell.length_c   1.000
_cell.angle_alpha   90.00
_cell.angle_beta   90.00
_cell.angle_gamma   90.00
#
_symmetry.space_group_name_H-M   'P 1'
#
loop_
_entity.id
_entity.type
_entity.pdbx_description
1 polymer ?
#
loop_
_entity_poly.entity_id
_entity_poly.type
_entity_poly.pdbx_seq_one_letter_code
_entity_poly.pdbx_strand_id
1 'polypeptide(L)'
;RVSAEKIGIKTRIVHGASILSAIMGLSGLHNYKFGKSVTIPFPEQTFSETPYEVIAQNQMLGLHTLCLLDIIAEEKRYLSISESLKLLLKIEEKKKRKIITEETLAVGIARAGSNSPTVKADAVKKLMNYDFGGPPYTLIFPGKLHFMEAEALIVLAGAPEKLRDDAL
;
A
#
# COMPACT_ATOMS: atom_id res chain seq x y z
N ARG A 1 10.27 15.59 19.13
CA ARG A 1 9.44 16.32 20.12
C ARG A 1 9.82 15.96 21.56
N VAL A 2 9.70 14.70 21.98
CA VAL A 2 10.08 14.27 23.35
C VAL A 2 11.49 14.74 23.74
N SER A 3 12.50 14.54 22.90
CA SER A 3 13.87 14.97 23.19
C SER A 3 14.02 16.49 23.33
N ALA A 4 13.24 17.29 22.59
CA ALA A 4 13.26 18.75 22.67
C ALA A 4 12.59 19.25 23.96
N GLU A 5 11.44 18.67 24.33
CA GLU A 5 10.76 18.97 25.59
C GLU A 5 11.62 18.61 26.80
N LYS A 6 12.36 17.48 26.75
CA LYS A 6 13.29 17.06 27.81
C LYS A 6 14.40 18.07 28.10
N ILE A 7 14.78 18.90 27.12
CA ILE A 7 15.79 19.95 27.28
C ILE A 7 15.17 21.36 27.35
N GLY A 8 13.86 21.45 27.64
CA GLY A 8 13.16 22.72 27.84
C GLY A 8 12.85 23.51 26.56
N ILE A 9 13.02 22.91 25.37
CA ILE A 9 12.66 23.56 24.11
C ILE A 9 11.16 23.38 23.88
N LYS A 10 10.41 24.49 23.94
CA LYS A 10 8.97 24.53 23.68
C LYS A 10 8.67 24.12 22.24
N THR A 11 7.76 23.16 22.07
CA THR A 11 7.33 22.70 20.74
C THR A 11 5.87 23.06 20.44
N ARG A 12 5.52 23.14 19.15
CA ARG A 12 4.13 23.20 18.67
C ARG A 12 3.97 22.31 17.44
N ILE A 13 2.75 21.82 17.18
CA ILE A 13 2.43 21.00 16.00
C ILE A 13 1.72 21.88 14.98
N VAL A 14 2.13 21.77 13.71
CA VAL A 14 1.39 22.30 12.57
C VAL A 14 0.96 21.12 11.73
N HIS A 15 -0.35 20.95 11.55
CA HIS A 15 -0.91 19.83 10.80
C HIS A 15 -0.81 20.07 9.29
N GLY A 16 -0.81 18.98 8.52
CA GLY A 16 -0.79 18.99 7.07
C GLY A 16 -1.39 17.71 6.49
N ALA A 17 -1.56 17.69 5.17
CA ALA A 17 -2.00 16.50 4.47
C ALA A 17 -0.98 15.36 4.62
N SER A 18 -1.47 14.14 4.77
CA SER A 18 -0.65 12.93 4.87
C SER A 18 -1.04 11.93 3.79
N ILE A 19 -0.10 11.07 3.41
CA ILE A 19 -0.38 9.92 2.55
C ILE A 19 -1.50 9.06 3.15
N LEU A 20 -1.58 8.95 4.48
CA LEU A 20 -2.64 8.23 5.18
C LEU A 20 -4.02 8.74 4.79
N SER A 21 -4.24 10.05 4.85
CA SER A 21 -5.52 10.66 4.44
C SER A 21 -5.73 10.60 2.92
N ALA A 22 -4.65 10.78 2.15
CA ALA A 22 -4.75 10.86 0.69
C ALA A 22 -5.18 9.53 0.05
N ILE A 23 -4.60 8.41 0.49
CA ILE A 23 -4.91 7.09 -0.09
C ILE A 23 -6.36 6.67 0.16
N MET A 24 -6.96 7.07 1.29
CA MET A 24 -8.36 6.77 1.57
C MET A 24 -9.26 7.46 0.56
N GLY A 25 -9.03 8.76 0.31
CA GLY A 25 -9.78 9.53 -0.67
C GLY A 25 -9.54 9.08 -2.12
N LEU A 26 -8.30 8.72 -2.45
CA LEU A 26 -7.91 8.31 -3.81
C LEU A 26 -8.41 6.91 -4.18
N SER A 27 -8.43 5.97 -3.23
CA SER A 27 -8.86 4.59 -3.50
C SER A 27 -10.35 4.35 -3.26
N GLY A 28 -11.00 5.21 -2.46
CA GLY A 28 -12.38 5.01 -2.01
C GLY A 28 -12.52 3.87 -0.97
N LEU A 29 -11.41 3.33 -0.47
CA LEU A 29 -11.42 2.38 0.64
C LEU A 29 -11.77 3.06 1.96
N HIS A 30 -12.57 2.39 2.77
CA HIS A 30 -13.05 2.93 4.03
C HIS A 30 -11.91 3.04 5.04
N ASN A 31 -11.75 4.24 5.62
CA ASN A 31 -10.67 4.57 6.56
C ASN A 31 -10.61 3.63 7.78
N TYR A 32 -11.77 3.26 8.34
CA TYR A 32 -11.87 2.41 9.52
C TYR A 32 -11.57 0.93 9.26
N LYS A 33 -11.41 0.53 7.99
CA LYS A 33 -11.04 -0.83 7.61
C LYS A 33 -9.54 -0.98 7.36
N PHE A 34 -8.74 0.07 7.54
CA PHE A 34 -7.29 -0.06 7.53
C PHE A 34 -6.79 -0.62 8.85
N GLY A 35 -6.03 -1.71 8.77
CA GLY A 35 -5.35 -2.33 9.89
C GLY A 35 -3.96 -1.72 10.13
N LYS A 36 -3.06 -2.54 10.66
CA LYS A 36 -1.67 -2.13 10.91
C LYS A 36 -0.99 -1.78 9.58
N SER A 37 -0.45 -0.56 9.45
CA SER A 37 0.40 -0.20 8.31
C SER A 37 1.80 -0.79 8.45
N VAL A 38 2.51 -0.95 7.33
CA VAL A 38 3.88 -1.46 7.30
C VAL A 38 4.71 -0.78 6.23
N THR A 39 6.03 -0.77 6.38
CA THR A 39 6.98 -0.31 5.35
C THR A 39 7.64 -1.51 4.70
N ILE A 40 7.67 -1.56 3.37
CA ILE A 40 8.46 -2.54 2.59
C ILE A 40 9.83 -1.93 2.34
N PRO A 41 10.90 -2.42 3.00
CA PRO A 41 12.24 -1.88 2.84
C PRO A 41 12.87 -2.31 1.50
N PHE A 42 13.94 -1.64 1.08
CA PHE A 42 14.82 -2.19 0.06
C PHE A 42 15.35 -3.57 0.48
N PRO A 43 15.65 -4.46 -0.49
CA PRO A 43 16.27 -5.73 -0.18
C PRO A 43 17.71 -5.51 0.31
N GLU A 44 17.92 -5.56 1.61
CA GLU A 44 19.25 -5.67 2.22
C GLU A 44 19.74 -7.13 2.21
N GLN A 45 20.88 -7.41 2.87
CA GLN A 45 21.44 -8.76 2.99
C GLN A 45 20.45 -9.76 3.62
N THR A 46 19.51 -9.30 4.45
CA THR A 46 18.41 -10.10 4.99
C THR A 46 17.07 -9.46 4.65
N PHE A 47 16.20 -10.22 3.97
CA PHE A 47 14.85 -9.77 3.66
C PHE A 47 13.99 -9.79 4.94
N SER A 48 13.44 -8.63 5.32
CA SER A 48 12.45 -8.59 6.40
C SER A 48 11.14 -9.25 5.94
N GLU A 49 10.70 -10.26 6.68
CA GLU A 49 9.40 -10.91 6.47
C GLU A 49 8.24 -10.13 7.13
N THR A 50 8.53 -9.11 7.93
CA THR A 50 7.52 -8.33 8.66
C THR A 50 6.43 -7.76 7.76
N PRO A 51 6.70 -7.18 6.56
CA PRO A 51 5.65 -6.68 5.69
C PRO A 51 4.66 -7.78 5.27
N TYR A 52 5.16 -8.95 4.93
CA TYR A 52 4.34 -10.10 4.55
C TYR A 52 3.47 -10.57 5.73
N GLU A 53 4.04 -10.68 6.92
CA GLU A 53 3.30 -11.12 8.12
C GLU A 53 2.21 -10.10 8.53
N VAL A 54 2.47 -8.79 8.39
CA VAL A 54 1.45 -7.76 8.66
C VAL A 54 0.31 -7.83 7.64
N ILE A 55 0.62 -8.01 6.35
CA ILE A 55 -0.41 -8.19 5.32
C ILE A 55 -1.26 -9.42 5.62
N ALA A 56 -0.63 -10.55 5.97
CA ALA A 56 -1.33 -11.78 6.32
C ALA A 56 -2.26 -11.60 7.52
N GLN A 57 -1.78 -10.93 8.59
CA GLN A 57 -2.58 -10.67 9.79
C GLN A 57 -3.80 -9.78 9.50
N ASN A 58 -3.61 -8.69 8.78
CA ASN A 58 -4.71 -7.80 8.41
C ASN A 58 -5.71 -8.51 7.50
N GLN A 59 -5.24 -9.29 6.52
CA GLN A 59 -6.11 -10.05 5.62
C GLN A 59 -6.95 -11.08 6.38
N MET A 60 -6.38 -11.78 7.36
CA MET A 60 -7.11 -12.69 8.25
C MET A 60 -8.24 -11.98 9.02
N LEU A 61 -8.04 -10.71 9.37
CA LEU A 61 -9.03 -9.86 10.04
C LEU A 61 -9.96 -9.12 9.07
N GLY A 62 -9.81 -9.31 7.76
CA GLY A 62 -10.58 -8.60 6.74
C GLY A 62 -10.23 -7.12 6.60
N LEU A 63 -9.07 -6.68 7.11
CA LEU A 63 -8.59 -5.29 7.09
C LEU A 63 -7.68 -5.01 5.89
N HIS A 64 -7.75 -3.80 5.35
CA HIS A 64 -6.79 -3.30 4.35
C HIS A 64 -5.44 -3.04 5.00
N THR A 65 -4.37 -3.29 4.25
CA THR A 65 -3.01 -2.99 4.67
C THR A 65 -2.45 -1.87 3.83
N LEU A 66 -2.08 -0.75 4.46
CA LEU A 66 -1.26 0.27 3.82
C LEU A 66 0.21 -0.15 3.90
N CYS A 67 0.84 -0.31 2.73
CA CYS A 67 2.26 -0.56 2.57
C CYS A 67 2.97 0.71 2.07
N LEU A 68 3.75 1.32 2.95
CA LEU A 68 4.69 2.38 2.59
C LEU A 68 5.89 1.73 1.88
N LEU A 69 6.39 2.36 0.82
CA LEU A 69 7.57 1.86 0.11
C LEU A 69 8.79 2.69 0.48
N ASP A 70 9.93 2.03 0.62
CA ASP A 70 11.17 2.64 1.09
C ASP A 70 11.70 3.73 0.16
N ILE A 71 12.40 4.70 0.76
CA ILE A 71 12.96 5.86 0.07
C ILE A 71 14.34 6.16 0.64
N ILE A 72 15.34 6.21 -0.24
CA ILE A 72 16.68 6.74 0.08
C ILE A 72 16.75 8.12 -0.58
N ALA A 73 16.45 9.15 0.21
CA ALA A 73 16.20 10.50 -0.29
C ALA A 73 17.46 11.15 -0.89
N GLU A 74 18.61 10.91 -0.27
CA GLU A 74 19.93 11.43 -0.67
C GLU A 74 20.31 10.95 -2.08
N GLU A 75 19.96 9.71 -2.39
CA GLU A 75 20.23 9.06 -3.68
C GLU A 75 19.08 9.22 -4.68
N LYS A 76 17.98 9.88 -4.28
CA LYS A 76 16.72 9.96 -5.05
C LYS A 76 16.23 8.57 -5.50
N ARG A 77 16.42 7.57 -4.64
CA ARG A 77 16.06 6.18 -4.93
C ARG A 77 14.77 5.84 -4.21
N TYR A 78 13.80 5.32 -4.97
CA TYR A 78 12.46 5.00 -4.48
C TYR A 78 12.15 3.55 -4.84
N LEU A 79 11.72 2.76 -3.86
CA LEU A 79 11.30 1.40 -4.12
C LEU A 79 10.01 1.42 -4.95
N SER A 80 10.05 0.87 -6.17
CA SER A 80 8.88 0.85 -7.05
C SER A 80 7.83 -0.16 -6.60
N ILE A 81 6.60 0.00 -7.07
CA ILE A 81 5.52 -0.96 -6.84
C ILE A 81 5.90 -2.34 -7.40
N SER A 82 6.44 -2.41 -8.62
CA SER A 82 6.88 -3.67 -9.25
C SER A 82 7.94 -4.39 -8.42
N GLU A 83 8.96 -3.67 -7.96
CA GLU A 83 9.98 -4.24 -7.07
C GLU A 83 9.38 -4.74 -5.76
N SER A 84 8.55 -3.92 -5.10
CA SER A 84 7.92 -4.30 -3.83
C SER A 84 7.07 -5.57 -3.95
N LEU A 85 6.30 -5.71 -5.03
CA LEU A 85 5.49 -6.91 -5.31
C LEU A 85 6.37 -8.14 -5.55
N LYS A 86 7.47 -8.01 -6.31
CA LYS A 86 8.44 -9.09 -6.52
C LYS A 86 9.08 -9.55 -5.20
N LEU A 87 9.37 -8.62 -4.29
CA LEU A 87 9.91 -8.95 -2.96
C LEU A 87 8.91 -9.78 -2.15
N LEU A 88 7.64 -9.37 -2.14
CA LEU A 88 6.58 -10.09 -1.43
C LEU A 88 6.31 -11.47 -2.03
N LEU A 89 6.30 -11.61 -3.35
CA LEU A 89 6.15 -12.90 -4.03
C LEU A 89 7.29 -13.86 -3.71
N LYS A 90 8.55 -13.39 -3.62
CA LYS A 90 9.68 -14.21 -3.18
C LYS A 90 9.51 -14.74 -1.76
N ILE A 91 8.86 -13.99 -0.87
CA ILE A 91 8.54 -14.46 0.48
C ILE A 91 7.42 -15.49 0.41
N GLU A 92 6.37 -15.25 -0.40
CA GLU A 92 5.30 -16.21 -0.65
C GLU A 92 5.84 -17.56 -1.16
N GLU A 93 6.78 -17.57 -2.12
CA GLU A 93 7.38 -18.80 -2.66
C GLU A 93 8.00 -19.70 -1.57
N LYS A 94 8.58 -19.07 -0.54
CA LYS A 94 9.18 -19.76 0.62
C LYS A 94 8.13 -20.20 1.63
N LYS A 95 7.15 -19.33 1.92
CA LYS A 95 6.14 -19.54 2.98
C LYS A 95 4.98 -20.45 2.54
N LYS A 96 4.60 -20.40 1.26
CA LYS A 96 3.52 -21.16 0.61
C LYS A 96 2.18 -21.08 1.35
N ARG A 97 1.83 -19.91 1.88
CA ARG A 97 0.58 -19.66 2.64
C ARG A 97 -0.57 -19.12 1.78
N LYS A 98 -0.30 -18.82 0.51
CA LYS A 98 -1.23 -18.22 -0.47
C LYS A 98 -1.82 -16.89 -0.02
N ILE A 99 -1.02 -16.08 0.67
CA ILE A 99 -1.44 -14.74 1.13
C ILE A 99 -1.31 -13.76 -0.05
N ILE A 100 -0.13 -13.73 -0.67
CA ILE A 100 0.17 -12.80 -1.76
C ILE A 100 0.57 -13.63 -2.98
N THR A 101 -0.36 -13.82 -3.89
CA THR A 101 -0.17 -14.54 -5.15
C THR A 101 -0.23 -13.59 -6.33
N GLU A 102 0.10 -14.08 -7.52
CA GLU A 102 -0.02 -13.31 -8.76
C GLU A 102 -1.46 -12.82 -9.05
N GLU A 103 -2.47 -13.52 -8.56
CA GLU A 103 -3.89 -13.17 -8.71
C GLU A 103 -4.43 -12.31 -7.56
N THR A 104 -3.67 -12.14 -6.47
CA THR A 104 -4.10 -11.34 -5.33
C THR A 104 -4.39 -9.91 -5.79
N LEU A 105 -5.51 -9.34 -5.38
CA LEU A 105 -5.84 -7.94 -5.64
C LEU A 105 -4.92 -7.03 -4.83
N ALA A 106 -4.39 -6.00 -5.47
CA ALA A 106 -3.71 -4.91 -4.80
C ALA A 106 -4.07 -3.57 -5.46
N VAL A 107 -3.72 -2.47 -4.80
CA VAL A 107 -3.88 -1.11 -5.31
C VAL A 107 -2.55 -0.40 -5.26
N GLY A 108 -1.98 -0.09 -6.42
CA GLY A 108 -0.81 0.76 -6.53
C GLY A 108 -1.21 2.23 -6.63
N ILE A 109 -0.51 3.11 -5.94
CA ILE A 109 -0.73 4.55 -5.97
C ILE A 109 0.61 5.26 -6.15
N ALA A 110 0.66 6.23 -7.07
CA ALA A 110 1.82 7.07 -7.32
C ALA A 110 1.45 8.55 -7.28
N ARG A 111 2.38 9.37 -6.75
CA ARG A 111 2.27 10.84 -6.69
C ARG A 111 0.97 11.32 -6.05
N ALA A 112 0.56 10.66 -4.96
CA ALA A 112 -0.59 11.10 -4.17
C ALA A 112 -0.41 12.55 -3.71
N GLY A 113 -1.44 13.38 -3.92
CA GLY A 113 -1.39 14.82 -3.64
C GLY A 113 -0.89 15.69 -4.80
N SER A 114 -0.45 15.11 -5.91
CA SER A 114 -0.21 15.85 -7.15
C SER A 114 -1.52 16.16 -7.89
N ASN A 115 -1.47 17.01 -8.91
CA ASN A 115 -2.62 17.29 -9.79
C ASN A 115 -3.03 16.08 -10.66
N SER A 116 -2.16 15.08 -10.79
CA SER A 116 -2.36 13.92 -11.65
C SER A 116 -1.76 12.66 -10.99
N PRO A 117 -2.35 12.22 -9.84
CA PRO A 117 -1.94 11.00 -9.19
C PRO A 117 -2.34 9.80 -10.05
N THR A 118 -1.55 8.72 -10.00
CA THR A 118 -1.93 7.46 -10.63
C THR A 118 -2.45 6.53 -9.55
N VAL A 119 -3.64 5.96 -9.77
CA VAL A 119 -4.26 4.97 -8.89
C VAL A 119 -4.67 3.81 -9.77
N LYS A 120 -4.17 2.60 -9.47
CA LYS A 120 -4.49 1.41 -10.25
C LYS A 120 -4.70 0.21 -9.33
N ALA A 121 -5.87 -0.41 -9.45
CA ALA A 121 -6.21 -1.65 -8.77
C ALA A 121 -6.29 -2.79 -9.79
N ASP A 122 -5.60 -3.89 -9.53
CA ASP A 122 -5.66 -5.12 -10.34
C ASP A 122 -4.94 -6.27 -9.62
N ALA A 123 -4.90 -7.43 -10.26
CA ALA A 123 -4.07 -8.55 -9.84
C ALA A 123 -2.58 -8.15 -9.79
N VAL A 124 -1.85 -8.65 -8.79
CA VAL A 124 -0.41 -8.42 -8.59
C VAL A 124 0.39 -8.57 -9.90
N LYS A 125 0.14 -9.62 -10.69
CA LYS A 125 0.85 -9.85 -11.96
C LYS A 125 0.71 -8.71 -12.97
N LYS A 126 -0.44 -8.03 -13.00
CA LYS A 126 -0.68 -6.91 -13.91
C LYS A 126 -0.07 -5.63 -13.35
N LEU A 127 -0.17 -5.40 -12.05
CA LEU A 127 0.44 -4.23 -11.40
C LEU A 127 1.97 -4.24 -11.51
N MET A 128 2.60 -5.41 -11.47
CA MET A 128 4.05 -5.52 -11.69
C MET A 128 4.51 -5.02 -13.07
N ASN A 129 3.62 -5.02 -14.06
CA ASN A 129 3.88 -4.63 -15.44
C ASN A 129 3.23 -3.28 -15.81
N TYR A 130 2.55 -2.63 -14.86
CA TYR A 130 1.86 -1.37 -15.09
C TYR A 130 2.82 -0.19 -14.88
N ASP A 131 2.78 0.79 -15.78
CA ASP A 131 3.54 2.03 -15.64
C ASP A 131 2.81 3.01 -14.72
N PHE A 132 3.32 3.14 -13.49
CA PHE A 132 2.80 4.07 -12.50
C PHE A 132 3.29 5.51 -12.70
N GLY A 133 4.18 5.77 -13.67
CA GLY A 133 4.91 7.02 -13.80
C GLY A 133 5.94 7.19 -12.69
N GLY A 134 6.26 8.43 -12.31
CA GLY A 134 7.29 8.73 -11.30
C GLY A 134 6.85 8.58 -9.83
N PRO A 135 7.81 8.57 -8.88
CA PRO A 135 7.60 8.46 -7.43
C PRO A 135 6.98 9.72 -6.80
N PRO A 136 6.59 9.69 -5.51
CA PRO A 136 6.63 8.56 -4.57
C PRO A 136 5.49 7.56 -4.81
N TYR A 137 5.69 6.34 -4.33
CA TYR A 137 4.77 5.22 -4.51
C TYR A 137 4.26 4.69 -3.16
N THR A 138 3.08 4.10 -3.18
CA THR A 138 2.56 3.28 -2.08
C THR A 138 1.71 2.16 -2.65
N LEU A 139 1.53 1.12 -1.84
CA LEU A 139 0.79 -0.08 -2.20
C LEU A 139 -0.24 -0.37 -1.11
N ILE A 140 -1.42 -0.81 -1.51
CA ILE A 140 -2.45 -1.27 -0.58
C ILE A 140 -2.82 -2.70 -0.94
N PHE A 141 -2.90 -3.56 0.07
CA PHE A 141 -3.54 -4.86 -0.04
C PHE A 141 -4.93 -4.77 0.61
N PRO A 142 -6.01 -4.79 -0.16
CA PRO A 142 -7.34 -4.76 0.41
C PRO A 142 -7.64 -6.05 1.21
N GLY A 143 -8.28 -5.90 2.38
CA GLY A 143 -8.96 -7.00 3.06
C GLY A 143 -10.31 -7.33 2.40
N LYS A 144 -11.28 -7.80 3.21
CA LYS A 144 -12.64 -8.05 2.71
C LYS A 144 -13.25 -6.73 2.24
N LEU A 145 -13.68 -6.62 0.99
CA LEU A 145 -14.29 -5.39 0.47
C LEU A 145 -15.75 -5.28 0.87
N HIS A 146 -16.21 -4.05 1.05
CA HIS A 146 -17.63 -3.69 1.00
C HIS A 146 -18.02 -3.44 -0.47
N PHE A 147 -19.28 -3.66 -0.86
CA PHE A 147 -19.71 -3.49 -2.25
C PHE A 147 -19.40 -2.08 -2.80
N MET A 148 -19.54 -1.03 -1.99
CA MET A 148 -19.17 0.34 -2.38
C MET A 148 -17.66 0.53 -2.57
N GLU A 149 -16.82 -0.21 -1.82
CA GLU A 149 -15.37 -0.16 -2.00
C GLU A 149 -14.95 -0.86 -3.29
N ALA A 150 -15.59 -1.99 -3.61
CA ALA A 150 -15.40 -2.66 -4.89
C ALA A 150 -15.78 -1.75 -6.07
N GLU A 151 -16.96 -1.10 -5.98
CA GLU A 151 -17.39 -0.12 -6.98
C GLU A 151 -16.40 1.06 -7.09
N ALA A 152 -15.93 1.58 -5.96
CA ALA A 152 -14.94 2.65 -5.97
C ALA A 152 -13.62 2.22 -6.64
N LEU A 153 -13.12 1.01 -6.38
CA LEU A 153 -11.91 0.52 -7.05
C LEU A 153 -12.12 0.30 -8.55
N ILE A 154 -13.31 -0.14 -8.98
CA ILE A 154 -13.64 -0.26 -10.41
C ILE A 154 -13.62 1.11 -11.07
N VAL A 155 -14.36 2.07 -10.51
CA VAL A 155 -14.57 3.39 -11.13
C VAL A 155 -13.35 4.30 -11.02
N LEU A 156 -12.69 4.33 -9.85
CA LEU A 156 -11.61 5.27 -9.55
C LEU A 156 -10.22 4.71 -9.82
N ALA A 157 -10.05 3.38 -9.73
CA ALA A 157 -8.76 2.71 -9.85
C ALA A 157 -8.70 1.71 -11.02
N GLY A 158 -9.76 1.60 -11.82
CA GLY A 158 -9.81 0.70 -12.99
C GLY A 158 -9.68 -0.78 -12.63
N ALA A 159 -10.21 -1.20 -11.48
CA ALA A 159 -10.25 -2.61 -11.11
C ALA A 159 -11.10 -3.44 -12.09
N PRO A 160 -10.84 -4.76 -12.23
CA PRO A 160 -11.67 -5.64 -13.05
C PRO A 160 -13.14 -5.66 -12.58
N GLU A 161 -14.10 -5.63 -13.51
CA GLU A 161 -15.54 -5.59 -13.17
C GLU A 161 -16.01 -6.78 -12.33
N LYS A 162 -15.39 -7.96 -12.51
CA LYS A 162 -15.66 -9.16 -11.71
C LYS A 162 -15.54 -8.94 -10.19
N LEU A 163 -14.81 -7.90 -9.76
CA LEU A 163 -14.68 -7.54 -8.35
C LEU A 163 -16.03 -7.16 -7.72
N ARG A 164 -17.00 -6.73 -8.53
CA ARG A 164 -18.36 -6.42 -8.06
C ARG A 164 -19.07 -7.68 -7.58
N ASP A 165 -18.90 -8.80 -8.26
CA ASP A 165 -19.54 -10.08 -7.92
C ASP A 165 -18.92 -10.71 -6.66
N ASP A 166 -17.61 -10.55 -6.48
CA ASP A 166 -16.89 -11.06 -5.29
C ASP A 166 -17.23 -10.30 -4.00
N ALA A 167 -17.86 -9.12 -4.10
CA ALA A 167 -18.18 -8.23 -2.99
C ALA A 167 -19.66 -8.27 -2.53
N LEU A 168 -20.50 -9.03 -3.23
CA LEU A 168 -21.92 -9.29 -2.91
C LEU A 168 -22.07 -10.57 -2.08
#